data_AF-A0A8M1F2L1-F1
#
_entry.id   AF-A0A8M1F2L1-F1
#
_cell.length_a   1.000
_cell.length_b   1.000
_cell.length_c   1.000
_cell.angle_alpha   90.00
_cell.angle_beta   90.00
_cell.angle_gamma   90.00
#
_symmetry.space_group_name_H-M   'P 1'
#
loop_
_entity.id
_entity.type
_entity.pdbx_description
1 polymer ?
#
loop_
_entity_poly.entity_id
_entity_poly.type
_entity_poly.pdbx_seq_one_letter_code
_entity_poly.pdbx_strand_id
1 'polypeptide(L)'
;MTQDQPLLAVQEALRKCFPVVEEQQGLWQSSLRDCQPLLASLSNLAEQLQAAQNLRFEDVPPLRAFPDLKERLRRKQLAAGDTVLDKLGERLAALLQVRDTVSRHVEQVLEVYDQRAGSIGVDAVLQASAVSPSVADMLEWLQDIERHYRDSKLPEEKVPPVFHPVGRLGKHPSFAQGLGPNFRR
;
A
#
# COMPACT_ATOMS: atom_id res chain seq x y z
N MET A 1 -42.24 -1.22 -21.15
CA MET A 1 -41.28 -2.03 -20.37
C MET A 1 -39.86 -1.47 -20.53
N THR A 2 -39.64 -0.19 -20.20
CA THR A 2 -38.37 0.53 -20.42
C THR A 2 -37.80 1.15 -19.13
N GLN A 3 -38.45 0.93 -17.98
CA GLN A 3 -38.10 1.58 -16.71
C GLN A 3 -36.94 0.90 -15.95
N ASP A 4 -36.59 -0.35 -16.24
CA ASP A 4 -35.54 -1.09 -15.50
C ASP A 4 -34.13 -0.95 -16.09
N GLN A 5 -34.01 -0.41 -17.30
CA GLN A 5 -32.73 -0.29 -18.01
C GLN A 5 -31.68 0.59 -17.29
N PRO A 6 -32.06 1.68 -16.59
CA PRO A 6 -31.14 2.46 -15.77
C PRO A 6 -30.61 1.69 -14.56
N LEU A 7 -31.49 0.98 -13.84
CA LEU A 7 -31.14 0.20 -12.65
C LEU A 7 -30.27 -1.01 -12.99
N LEU A 8 -30.60 -1.73 -14.07
CA LEU A 8 -29.83 -2.87 -14.55
C LEU A 8 -28.37 -2.50 -14.86
N ALA A 9 -28.13 -1.31 -15.41
CA ALA A 9 -26.77 -0.87 -15.70
C ALA A 9 -25.94 -0.62 -14.43
N VAL A 10 -26.56 -0.09 -13.37
CA VAL A 10 -25.89 0.07 -12.06
C VAL A 10 -25.61 -1.31 -11.45
N GLN A 11 -26.58 -2.22 -11.50
CA GLN A 11 -26.40 -3.59 -11.03
C GLN A 11 -25.28 -4.33 -11.80
N GLU A 12 -25.18 -4.13 -13.11
CA GLU A 12 -24.08 -4.68 -13.91
C GLU A 12 -22.73 -4.08 -13.56
N ALA A 13 -22.66 -2.77 -13.28
CA ALA A 13 -21.45 -2.11 -12.84
C ALA A 13 -21.00 -2.66 -11.48
N LEU A 14 -21.92 -2.78 -10.52
CA LEU A 14 -21.69 -3.39 -9.21
C LEU A 14 -21.20 -4.84 -9.34
N ARG A 15 -21.88 -5.66 -10.15
CA ARG A 15 -21.52 -7.06 -10.40
C ARG A 15 -20.10 -7.22 -10.96
N LYS A 16 -19.61 -6.24 -11.73
CA LYS A 16 -18.23 -6.22 -12.25
C LYS A 16 -17.23 -5.69 -11.22
N CYS A 17 -17.65 -4.73 -10.38
CA CYS A 17 -16.78 -4.09 -9.40
C CYS A 17 -16.43 -5.02 -8.23
N PHE A 18 -17.40 -5.69 -7.63
CA PHE A 18 -17.15 -6.49 -6.41
C PHE A 18 -16.09 -7.59 -6.57
N PRO A 19 -16.07 -8.39 -7.65
CA PRO A 19 -15.01 -9.37 -7.86
C PRO A 19 -13.61 -8.75 -7.95
N VAL A 20 -13.49 -7.57 -8.56
CA VAL A 20 -12.22 -6.85 -8.63
C VAL A 20 -11.78 -6.39 -7.25
N VAL A 21 -12.69 -5.83 -6.46
CA VAL A 21 -12.41 -5.41 -5.08
C VAL A 21 -11.98 -6.60 -4.21
N GLU A 22 -12.61 -7.77 -4.37
CA GLU A 22 -12.24 -9.00 -3.68
C GLU A 22 -10.83 -9.48 -4.06
N GLU A 23 -10.51 -9.49 -5.35
CA GLU A 23 -9.16 -9.83 -5.84
C GLU A 23 -8.12 -8.85 -5.29
N GLN A 24 -8.41 -7.55 -5.33
CA GLN A 24 -7.54 -6.51 -4.80
C GLN A 24 -7.30 -6.66 -3.29
N GLN A 25 -8.31 -7.07 -2.52
CA GLN A 25 -8.17 -7.35 -1.09
C GLN A 25 -7.21 -8.54 -0.85
N GLY A 26 -7.24 -9.57 -1.70
CA GLY A 26 -6.27 -10.67 -1.63
C GLY A 26 -4.83 -10.21 -1.90
N LEU A 27 -4.64 -9.34 -2.89
CA LEU A 27 -3.34 -8.73 -3.20
C LEU A 27 -2.84 -7.82 -2.07
N TRP A 28 -3.74 -7.06 -1.45
CA TRP A 28 -3.42 -6.22 -0.29
C TRP A 28 -2.90 -7.06 0.87
N GLN A 29 -3.63 -8.10 1.27
CA GLN A 29 -3.28 -8.94 2.40
C GLN A 29 -1.98 -9.73 2.16
N SER A 30 -1.77 -10.25 0.96
CA SER A 30 -0.52 -10.93 0.61
C SER A 30 0.67 -9.96 0.61
N SER A 31 0.52 -8.77 0.06
CA SER A 31 1.56 -7.73 0.07
C SER A 31 1.94 -7.31 1.49
N LEU A 32 0.96 -7.11 2.38
CA LEU A 32 1.22 -6.82 3.79
C LEU A 32 1.92 -7.97 4.52
N ARG A 33 1.55 -9.22 4.23
CA ARG A 33 2.21 -10.40 4.80
C ARG A 33 3.66 -10.48 4.37
N ASP A 34 3.94 -10.19 3.10
CA ASP A 34 5.29 -10.19 2.54
C ASP A 34 6.17 -9.07 3.11
N CYS A 35 5.58 -7.98 3.62
CA CYS A 35 6.32 -6.93 4.32
C CYS A 35 6.88 -7.40 5.68
N GLN A 36 6.20 -8.29 6.40
CA GLN A 36 6.60 -8.72 7.74
C GLN A 36 8.04 -9.28 7.81
N PRO A 37 8.47 -10.25 6.97
CA PRO A 37 9.84 -10.75 7.00
C PRO A 37 10.87 -9.69 6.57
N LEU A 38 10.49 -8.75 5.70
CA LEU A 38 11.39 -7.66 5.27
C LEU A 38 11.64 -6.68 6.42
N LEU A 39 10.59 -6.29 7.16
CA LEU A 39 10.71 -5.44 8.34
C LEU A 39 11.53 -6.12 9.45
N ALA A 40 11.34 -7.42 9.68
CA ALA A 40 12.16 -8.19 10.61
C ALA A 40 13.64 -8.22 10.17
N SER A 41 13.90 -8.37 8.87
CA SER A 41 15.26 -8.34 8.31
C SER A 41 15.92 -6.97 8.52
N LEU A 42 15.20 -5.87 8.30
CA LEU A 42 15.70 -4.51 8.59
C LEU A 42 15.99 -4.29 10.07
N SER A 43 15.10 -4.72 10.96
CA SER A 43 15.32 -4.62 12.42
C SER A 43 16.60 -5.34 12.82
N ASN A 44 16.76 -6.58 12.37
CA ASN A 44 17.97 -7.36 12.64
C ASN A 44 19.23 -6.70 12.05
N LEU A 45 19.17 -6.15 10.82
CA LEU A 45 20.30 -5.42 10.23
C LEU A 45 20.67 -4.17 11.04
N ALA A 46 19.67 -3.44 11.54
CA ALA A 46 19.89 -2.27 12.39
C ALA A 46 20.57 -2.66 13.72
N GLU A 47 20.13 -3.74 14.36
CA GLU A 47 20.77 -4.29 15.56
C GLU A 47 22.22 -4.71 15.29
N GLN A 48 22.47 -5.39 14.17
CA GLN A 48 23.82 -5.81 13.78
C GLN A 48 24.74 -4.61 13.50
N LEU A 49 24.24 -3.56 12.84
CA LEU A 49 24.97 -2.32 12.61
C LEU A 49 25.30 -1.61 13.92
N GLN A 50 24.36 -1.60 14.88
CA GLN A 50 24.59 -1.02 16.20
C GLN A 50 25.63 -1.81 17.00
N ALA A 51 25.52 -3.14 17.01
CA ALA A 51 26.48 -4.02 17.67
C ALA A 51 27.89 -3.87 17.10
N ALA A 52 28.02 -3.82 15.77
CA ALA A 52 29.30 -3.61 15.09
C ALA A 52 29.89 -2.22 15.35
N GLN A 53 29.06 -1.19 15.58
CA GLN A 53 29.54 0.13 15.96
C GLN A 53 30.09 0.17 17.38
N ASN A 54 29.40 -0.52 18.31
CA ASN A 54 29.76 -0.56 19.73
C ASN A 54 30.99 -1.44 20.00
N LEU A 55 31.30 -2.40 19.12
CA LEU A 55 32.46 -3.26 19.26
C LEU A 55 33.77 -2.53 18.95
N ARG A 56 34.72 -2.63 19.87
CA ARG A 56 36.12 -2.30 19.64
C ARG A 56 36.82 -3.54 19.06
N PHE A 57 36.91 -3.61 17.73
CA PHE A 57 37.51 -4.76 17.03
C PHE A 57 38.97 -5.00 17.44
N GLU A 58 39.67 -3.95 17.87
CA GLU A 58 41.03 -3.99 18.41
C GLU A 58 41.12 -4.76 19.73
N ASP A 59 40.04 -4.83 20.51
CA ASP A 59 39.98 -5.53 21.79
C ASP A 59 39.72 -7.04 21.61
N VAL A 60 39.45 -7.50 20.38
CA VAL A 60 39.15 -8.90 20.05
C VAL A 60 40.34 -9.52 19.31
N PRO A 61 41.20 -10.34 19.96
CA PRO A 61 42.47 -10.79 19.39
C PRO A 61 42.35 -11.48 18.01
N PRO A 62 41.34 -12.34 17.74
CA PRO A 62 41.16 -12.93 16.42
C PRO A 62 40.83 -11.92 15.30
N LEU A 63 40.22 -10.77 15.64
CA LEU A 63 39.78 -9.79 14.64
C LEU A 63 40.88 -8.78 14.28
N ARG A 64 41.94 -8.67 15.09
CA ARG A 64 43.09 -7.78 14.83
C ARG A 64 43.81 -8.05 13.52
N ALA A 65 43.80 -9.30 13.05
CA ALA A 65 44.38 -9.68 11.77
C ALA A 65 43.63 -9.09 10.56
N PHE A 66 42.46 -8.47 10.77
CA PHE A 66 41.58 -7.96 9.72
C PHE A 66 41.24 -6.47 9.97
N PRO A 67 42.20 -5.54 9.75
CA PRO A 67 42.02 -4.12 10.07
C PRO A 67 40.91 -3.43 9.25
N ASP A 68 40.57 -3.98 8.08
CA ASP A 68 39.51 -3.50 7.19
C ASP A 68 38.13 -4.11 7.48
N LEU A 69 38.04 -5.06 8.41
CA LEU A 69 36.83 -5.86 8.65
C LEU A 69 35.65 -4.98 9.05
N LYS A 70 35.85 -4.01 9.95
CA LYS A 70 34.78 -3.12 10.42
C LYS A 70 34.13 -2.36 9.26
N GLU A 71 34.96 -1.77 8.40
CA GLU A 71 34.49 -1.00 7.26
C GLU A 71 33.86 -1.89 6.18
N ARG A 72 34.42 -3.08 5.93
CA ARG A 72 33.82 -4.05 4.98
C ARG A 72 32.50 -4.61 5.48
N LEU A 73 32.39 -4.89 6.78
CA LEU A 73 31.15 -5.34 7.40
C LEU A 73 30.08 -4.26 7.30
N ARG A 74 30.42 -3.01 7.63
CA ARG A 74 29.52 -1.86 7.47
C ARG A 74 29.02 -1.74 6.03
N ARG A 75 29.92 -1.76 5.04
CA ARG A 75 29.54 -1.69 3.61
C ARG A 75 28.61 -2.83 3.21
N LYS A 76 28.89 -4.06 3.64
CA LYS A 76 28.03 -5.22 3.34
C LYS A 76 26.65 -5.10 3.99
N GLN A 77 26.59 -4.67 5.25
CA GLN A 77 25.33 -4.50 5.98
C GLN A 77 24.46 -3.39 5.36
N LEU A 78 25.08 -2.26 4.96
CA LEU A 78 24.37 -1.20 4.24
C LEU A 78 23.82 -1.68 2.90
N ALA A 79 24.63 -2.39 2.09
CA ALA A 79 24.16 -2.94 0.81
C ALA A 79 23.03 -3.96 0.99
N ALA A 80 23.06 -4.77 2.05
CA ALA A 80 21.97 -5.67 2.41
C ALA A 80 20.71 -4.88 2.82
N GLY A 81 20.87 -3.81 3.59
CA GLY A 81 19.78 -2.90 3.96
C GLY A 81 19.12 -2.26 2.74
N ASP A 82 19.91 -1.73 1.81
CA ASP A 82 19.43 -1.15 0.55
C ASP A 82 18.58 -2.18 -0.23
N THR A 83 19.05 -3.43 -0.33
CA THR A 83 18.31 -4.50 -1.01
C THR A 83 16.96 -4.81 -0.36
N VAL A 84 16.87 -4.75 0.97
CA VAL A 84 15.60 -4.97 1.69
C VAL A 84 14.67 -3.78 1.54
N LEU A 85 15.21 -2.56 1.57
CA LEU A 85 14.45 -1.33 1.32
C LEU A 85 13.87 -1.28 -0.10
N ASP A 86 14.63 -1.70 -1.12
CA ASP A 86 14.13 -1.79 -2.49
C ASP A 86 12.91 -2.73 -2.57
N LYS A 87 12.99 -3.91 -1.94
CA LYS A 87 11.87 -4.86 -1.87
C LYS A 87 10.67 -4.29 -1.13
N LEU A 88 10.87 -3.55 -0.03
CA LEU A 88 9.77 -2.87 0.66
C LEU A 88 9.15 -1.78 -0.22
N GLY A 89 9.95 -1.07 -1.01
CA GLY A 89 9.48 -0.12 -2.02
C GLY A 89 8.59 -0.79 -3.07
N GLU A 90 8.94 -1.98 -3.55
CA GLU A 90 8.10 -2.77 -4.45
C GLU A 90 6.75 -3.13 -3.80
N ARG A 91 6.75 -3.55 -2.53
CA ARG A 91 5.50 -3.87 -1.81
C ARG A 91 4.64 -2.63 -1.59
N LEU A 92 5.24 -1.50 -1.26
CA LEU A 92 4.55 -0.23 -1.14
C LEU A 92 3.88 0.16 -2.47
N ALA A 93 4.59 0.02 -3.59
CA ALA A 93 4.04 0.28 -4.91
C ALA A 93 2.84 -0.63 -5.22
N ALA A 94 2.90 -1.91 -4.87
CA ALA A 94 1.79 -2.84 -5.02
C ALA A 94 0.56 -2.44 -4.17
N LEU A 95 0.77 -2.03 -2.91
CA LEU A 95 -0.31 -1.55 -2.03
C LEU A 95 -0.96 -0.27 -2.57
N LEU A 96 -0.16 0.67 -3.07
CA LEU A 96 -0.67 1.88 -3.72
C LEU A 96 -1.47 1.55 -4.98
N GLN A 97 -1.00 0.61 -5.80
CA GLN A 97 -1.73 0.16 -6.99
C GLN A 97 -3.07 -0.48 -6.63
N VAL A 98 -3.14 -1.27 -5.56
CA VAL A 98 -4.41 -1.81 -5.04
C VAL A 98 -5.37 -0.67 -4.69
N ARG A 99 -4.92 0.31 -3.89
CA ARG A 99 -5.74 1.48 -3.51
C ARG A 99 -6.26 2.19 -4.75
N ASP A 100 -5.38 2.54 -5.68
CA ASP A 100 -5.74 3.29 -6.89
C ASP A 100 -6.71 2.50 -7.79
N THR A 101 -6.53 1.18 -7.86
CA THR A 101 -7.41 0.29 -8.61
C THR A 101 -8.79 0.22 -7.99
N VAL A 102 -8.90 0.08 -6.66
CA VAL A 102 -10.19 0.05 -5.97
C VAL A 102 -10.90 1.38 -6.12
N SER A 103 -10.22 2.51 -5.86
CA SER A 103 -10.79 3.85 -6.03
C SER A 103 -11.35 4.05 -7.44
N ARG A 104 -10.59 3.70 -8.49
CA ARG A 104 -11.07 3.82 -9.87
C ARG A 104 -12.34 3.02 -10.14
N HIS A 105 -12.45 1.78 -9.62
CA HIS A 105 -13.66 0.97 -9.86
C HIS A 105 -14.86 1.49 -9.08
N VAL A 106 -14.66 1.96 -7.84
CA VAL A 106 -15.71 2.59 -7.04
C VAL A 106 -16.21 3.87 -7.73
N GLU A 107 -15.30 4.74 -8.19
CA GLU A 107 -15.63 5.95 -8.95
C GLU A 107 -16.45 5.62 -10.21
N GLN A 108 -16.05 4.60 -10.98
CA GLN A 108 -16.78 4.18 -12.18
C GLN A 108 -18.22 3.72 -11.87
N VAL A 109 -18.43 3.00 -10.76
CA VAL A 109 -19.79 2.60 -10.35
C VAL A 109 -20.62 3.80 -9.94
N LEU A 110 -20.04 4.72 -9.15
CA LEU A 110 -20.72 5.93 -8.70
C LEU A 110 -21.07 6.84 -9.88
N GLU A 111 -20.19 6.96 -10.88
CA GLU A 111 -20.47 7.73 -12.10
C GLU A 111 -21.65 7.14 -12.89
N VAL A 112 -21.71 5.81 -13.03
CA VAL A 112 -22.83 5.13 -13.69
C VAL A 112 -24.14 5.36 -12.94
N TYR A 113 -24.09 5.36 -11.60
CA TYR A 113 -25.26 5.68 -10.76
C TYR A 113 -25.68 7.14 -10.93
N ASP A 114 -24.76 8.10 -10.78
CA ASP A 114 -25.06 9.53 -10.84
C ASP A 114 -25.66 9.96 -12.18
N GLN A 115 -25.14 9.42 -13.30
CA GLN A 115 -25.68 9.66 -14.64
C GLN A 115 -27.15 9.20 -14.79
N ARG A 116 -27.60 8.27 -13.94
CA ARG A 116 -28.89 7.59 -14.04
C ARG A 116 -29.81 7.86 -12.86
N ALA A 117 -29.32 8.49 -11.79
CA ALA A 117 -30.02 8.70 -10.54
C ALA A 117 -31.37 9.41 -10.74
N GLY A 118 -31.44 10.42 -11.61
CA GLY A 118 -32.69 11.12 -11.93
C GLY A 118 -33.76 10.27 -12.63
N SER A 119 -33.38 9.11 -13.18
CA SER A 119 -34.28 8.15 -13.83
C SER A 119 -34.61 6.93 -12.96
N ILE A 120 -33.87 6.72 -11.86
CA ILE A 120 -34.07 5.59 -10.96
C ILE A 120 -34.89 6.10 -9.76
N GLY A 121 -36.06 5.51 -9.53
CA GLY A 121 -36.87 5.83 -8.34
C GLY A 121 -36.15 5.38 -7.06
N VAL A 122 -36.26 6.17 -5.99
CA VAL A 122 -35.64 5.86 -4.68
C VAL A 122 -36.06 4.47 -4.17
N ASP A 123 -37.33 4.12 -4.32
CA ASP A 123 -37.85 2.80 -3.93
C ASP A 123 -37.14 1.65 -4.64
N ALA A 124 -36.77 1.84 -5.92
CA ALA A 124 -36.09 0.82 -6.71
C ALA A 124 -34.62 0.60 -6.27
N VAL A 125 -33.96 1.65 -5.77
CA VAL A 125 -32.59 1.55 -5.23
C VAL A 125 -32.56 0.84 -3.88
N LEU A 126 -33.60 1.06 -3.07
CA LEU A 126 -33.76 0.48 -1.73
C LEU A 126 -34.33 -0.96 -1.75
N GLN A 127 -34.80 -1.42 -2.90
CA GLN A 127 -35.43 -2.74 -3.00
C GLN A 127 -34.37 -3.85 -2.95
N ALA A 128 -34.29 -4.53 -1.81
CA ALA A 128 -33.58 -5.78 -1.66
C ALA A 128 -34.37 -6.98 -2.22
N SER A 129 -33.69 -8.07 -2.55
CA SER A 129 -34.29 -9.33 -2.94
C SER A 129 -33.94 -10.44 -1.95
N ALA A 130 -34.57 -11.61 -2.09
CA ALA A 130 -34.23 -12.78 -1.27
C ALA A 130 -32.80 -13.29 -1.50
N VAL A 131 -32.15 -12.90 -2.60
CA VAL A 131 -30.83 -13.42 -3.02
C VAL A 131 -29.79 -12.32 -3.21
N SER A 132 -30.16 -11.05 -3.06
CA SER A 132 -29.26 -9.91 -3.24
C SER A 132 -29.63 -8.74 -2.33
N PRO A 133 -28.64 -8.05 -1.75
CA PRO A 133 -28.82 -6.74 -1.11
C PRO A 133 -29.44 -5.71 -2.05
N SER A 134 -29.87 -4.58 -1.48
CA SER A 134 -30.30 -3.44 -2.28
C SER A 134 -29.12 -2.77 -2.99
N VAL A 135 -29.40 -1.97 -4.03
CA VAL A 135 -28.35 -1.18 -4.69
C VAL A 135 -27.80 -0.12 -3.75
N ALA A 136 -28.62 0.45 -2.86
CA ALA A 136 -28.17 1.38 -1.83
C ALA A 136 -27.11 0.75 -0.91
N ASP A 137 -27.39 -0.44 -0.36
CA ASP A 137 -26.47 -1.15 0.53
C ASP A 137 -25.13 -1.43 -0.17
N MET A 138 -25.20 -1.90 -1.42
CA MET A 138 -24.00 -2.21 -2.20
C MET A 138 -23.14 -0.96 -2.47
N LEU A 139 -23.76 0.17 -2.77
CA LEU A 139 -23.05 1.44 -2.97
C LEU A 139 -22.43 1.94 -1.67
N GLU A 140 -23.14 1.83 -0.55
CA GLU A 140 -22.60 2.14 0.78
C GLU A 140 -21.38 1.28 1.09
N TRP A 141 -21.46 -0.04 0.86
CA TRP A 141 -20.32 -0.94 1.07
C TRP A 141 -19.10 -0.57 0.22
N LEU A 142 -19.29 -0.19 -1.04
CA LEU A 142 -18.19 0.26 -1.89
C LEU A 142 -17.54 1.54 -1.35
N GLN A 143 -18.33 2.49 -0.83
CA GLN A 143 -17.80 3.69 -0.20
C GLN A 143 -17.06 3.40 1.09
N ASP A 144 -17.56 2.46 1.91
CA ASP A 144 -16.88 2.03 3.13
C ASP A 144 -15.54 1.33 2.82
N ILE A 145 -15.51 0.51 1.76
CA ILE A 145 -14.28 -0.11 1.28
C ILE A 145 -13.30 0.95 0.76
N GLU A 146 -13.77 1.91 -0.04
CA GLU A 146 -12.94 3.00 -0.53
C GLU A 146 -12.34 3.82 0.63
N ARG A 147 -13.18 4.13 1.63
CA ARG A 147 -12.74 4.81 2.86
C ARG A 147 -11.68 3.99 3.60
N HIS A 148 -11.86 2.68 3.72
CA HIS A 148 -10.84 1.81 4.32
C HIS A 148 -9.48 1.94 3.63
N TYR A 149 -9.41 1.91 2.30
CA TYR A 149 -8.15 2.05 1.57
C TYR A 149 -7.56 3.46 1.61
N ARG A 150 -8.41 4.50 1.67
CA ARG A 150 -7.98 5.91 1.81
C ARG A 150 -7.43 6.20 3.21
N ASP A 151 -8.09 5.66 4.24
CA ASP A 151 -7.76 5.90 5.65
C ASP A 151 -6.72 4.94 6.21
N SER A 152 -6.39 3.88 5.47
CA SER A 152 -5.20 3.06 5.69
C SER A 152 -3.95 3.93 5.47
N LYS A 153 -3.65 4.77 6.48
CA LYS A 153 -2.45 5.59 6.53
C LYS A 153 -1.27 4.66 6.35
N LEU A 154 -0.65 4.73 5.19
CA LEU A 154 0.76 4.37 5.07
C LEU A 154 1.45 5.22 6.14
N PRO A 155 2.14 4.60 7.12
CA PRO A 155 2.80 5.38 8.15
C PRO A 155 3.67 6.43 7.44
N GLU A 156 3.46 7.71 7.77
CA GLU A 156 4.47 8.73 7.49
C GLU A 156 5.71 8.28 8.26
N GLU A 157 6.56 7.51 7.60
CA GLU A 157 7.71 6.91 8.22
C GLU A 157 8.72 8.02 8.50
N LYS A 158 8.84 8.39 9.78
CA LYS A 158 10.12 8.92 10.28
C LYS A 158 11.12 7.77 10.18
N VAL A 159 11.85 7.74 9.07
CA VAL A 159 13.01 6.87 8.87
C VAL A 159 13.86 6.91 10.15
N PRO A 160 14.24 5.75 10.73
CA PRO A 160 15.07 5.73 11.93
C PRO A 160 16.36 6.55 11.70
N PRO A 161 16.82 7.36 12.68
CA PRO A 161 18.01 8.22 12.58
C PRO A 161 19.26 7.53 12.00
N VAL A 162 19.35 6.21 12.19
CA VAL A 162 20.45 5.35 11.74
C VAL A 162 20.59 5.29 10.21
N PHE A 163 19.51 5.49 9.45
CA PHE A 163 19.52 5.46 7.98
C PHE A 163 19.58 6.85 7.32
N HIS A 164 19.63 7.94 8.10
CA HIS A 164 19.75 9.30 7.55
C HIS A 164 21.03 9.60 6.74
N PRO A 165 22.18 8.90 6.88
CA PRO A 165 23.29 9.14 5.96
C PRO A 165 23.11 8.42 4.61
N VAL A 166 22.06 7.60 4.42
CA VAL A 166 21.72 7.01 3.13
C VAL A 166 20.96 8.05 2.30
N GLY A 167 21.71 9.06 1.84
CA GLY A 167 21.26 10.05 0.88
C GLY A 167 20.97 9.41 -0.47
N ARG A 168 19.84 8.70 -0.61
CA ARG A 168 19.29 8.35 -1.93
C ARG A 168 17.81 7.92 -1.98
N LEU A 169 17.06 7.95 -0.88
CA LEU A 169 15.59 7.78 -0.93
C LEU A 169 14.88 8.87 -1.78
N GLY A 170 15.53 10.02 -2.01
CA GLY A 170 15.00 11.10 -2.85
C GLY A 170 15.27 11.01 -4.36
N LYS A 171 15.79 9.89 -4.89
CA LYS A 171 16.12 9.78 -6.34
C LYS A 171 15.41 8.65 -7.08
N HIS A 172 14.49 7.94 -6.45
CA HIS A 172 13.68 6.94 -7.15
C HIS A 172 12.52 7.64 -7.89
N PRO A 173 12.35 7.44 -9.22
CA PRO A 173 11.33 8.15 -9.99
C PRO A 173 9.89 7.91 -9.50
N SER A 174 9.62 6.80 -8.81
CA SER A 174 8.31 6.52 -8.19
C SER A 174 7.97 7.44 -7.02
N PHE A 175 8.95 7.97 -6.27
CA PHE A 175 8.68 8.86 -5.13
C PHE A 175 8.48 10.32 -5.55
N ALA A 176 9.03 10.74 -6.68
CA ALA A 176 8.93 12.12 -7.17
C ALA A 176 7.57 12.46 -7.79
N GLN A 177 6.77 11.46 -8.17
CA GLN A 177 5.48 11.67 -8.83
C GLN A 177 4.27 11.61 -7.88
N GLY A 178 4.44 11.12 -6.65
CA GLY A 178 3.34 10.93 -5.68
C GLY A 178 3.14 12.05 -4.67
N LEU A 179 4.07 13.01 -4.57
CA LEU A 179 3.98 14.12 -3.61
C LEU A 179 3.64 15.41 -4.35
N GLY A 180 2.35 15.75 -4.34
CA GLY A 180 1.86 17.04 -4.80
C GLY A 180 2.52 18.23 -4.08
N PRO A 181 2.33 19.46 -4.58
CA PRO A 181 3.18 20.63 -4.33
C PRO A 181 3.21 21.20 -2.90
N ASN A 182 2.67 20.50 -1.89
CA ASN A 182 2.51 21.04 -0.53
C ASN A 182 3.71 20.82 0.42
N PHE A 183 4.83 20.25 -0.03
CA PHE A 183 6.00 19.99 0.83
C PHE A 183 7.19 20.94 0.61
N ARG A 184 6.91 22.24 0.41
CA ARG A 184 7.90 23.30 0.68
C ARG A 184 7.29 24.35 1.59
N ARG A 185 7.51 24.21 2.90
CA ARG A 185 7.86 25.28 3.83
C ARG A 185 8.39 24.68 5.11
#